data_AF-A0AAJ2W3Y8-F1
#
_entry.id   AF-A0AAJ2W3Y8-F1
#
_cell.length_a   1.000
_cell.length_b   1.000
_cell.length_c   1.000
_cell.angle_alpha   90.00
_cell.angle_beta   90.00
_cell.angle_gamma   90.00
#
_symmetry.space_group_name_H-M   'P 1'
#
loop_
_entity.id
_entity.type
_entity.pdbx_description
1 polymer ?
#
loop_
_entity_poly.entity_id
_entity_poly.type
_entity_poly.pdbx_seq_one_letter_code
_entity_poly.pdbx_strand_id
1 'polypeptide(L)'
;MIAMSARVTPTTGSDSVRLLERSLRSHYESLPIAAHQYLVRFSDGPVLVTDEVGSLRLDVVVADERSARHFEDSLRSELAIRTLDDSLAVSWSRDAHAPLPLR
;
A
#
# COMPACT_ATOMS: atom_id res chain seq x y z
N MET A 1 -13.58 12.56 2.62
CA MET A 1 -12.53 11.96 1.76
C MET A 1 -11.20 12.18 2.43
N ILE A 2 -10.42 11.12 2.63
CA ILE A 2 -9.16 11.11 3.38
C ILE A 2 -8.09 10.52 2.47
N ALA A 3 -6.99 11.22 2.27
CA ALA A 3 -5.80 10.65 1.65
C ALA A 3 -4.90 10.08 2.75
N MET A 4 -4.40 8.87 2.53
CA MET A 4 -3.49 8.23 3.44
C MET A 4 -2.42 7.48 2.66
N SER A 5 -1.25 7.41 3.27
CA SER A 5 -0.11 6.69 2.73
C SER A 5 0.38 5.70 3.78
N ALA A 6 0.62 4.47 3.34
CA ALA A 6 1.37 3.49 4.11
C ALA A 6 2.77 3.38 3.53
N ARG A 7 3.78 3.57 4.37
CA ARG A 7 5.16 3.17 4.06
C ARG A 7 5.42 1.81 4.68
N VAL A 8 5.76 0.84 3.84
CA VAL A 8 6.08 -0.53 4.22
C VAL A 8 7.58 -0.73 4.07
N THR A 9 8.26 -0.92 5.19
CA THR A 9 9.71 -1.12 5.28
C THR A 9 10.00 -2.50 5.84
N PRO A 10 11.07 -3.19 5.41
CA PRO A 10 11.43 -4.44 6.02
C PRO A 10 12.00 -4.24 7.42
N THR A 11 11.66 -5.15 8.34
CA THR A 11 12.32 -5.27 9.65
C THR A 11 13.51 -6.21 9.57
N THR A 12 13.47 -7.19 8.65
CA THR A 12 14.52 -8.19 8.44
C THR A 12 14.68 -8.52 6.95
N GLY A 13 15.87 -8.29 6.38
CA GLY A 13 16.17 -8.55 4.96
C GLY A 13 15.34 -7.70 3.96
N SER A 14 15.79 -7.53 2.73
CA SER A 14 15.04 -6.73 1.73
C SER A 14 13.99 -7.55 0.95
N ASP A 15 14.04 -8.87 1.03
CA ASP A 15 13.24 -9.78 0.21
C ASP A 15 11.74 -9.72 0.54
N SER A 16 11.39 -9.45 1.80
CA SER A 16 9.99 -9.39 2.26
C SER A 16 9.17 -8.32 1.55
N VAL A 17 9.80 -7.18 1.23
CA VAL A 17 9.15 -6.10 0.46
C VAL A 17 8.92 -6.54 -1.00
N ARG A 18 9.89 -7.22 -1.60
CA ARG A 18 9.78 -7.74 -2.98
C ARG A 18 8.73 -8.84 -3.08
N LEU A 19 8.59 -9.66 -2.05
CA LEU A 19 7.52 -10.64 -1.93
C LEU A 19 6.16 -9.95 -1.88
N LEU A 20 6.00 -8.91 -1.04
CA LEU A 20 4.75 -8.15 -0.98
C LEU A 20 4.39 -7.53 -2.34
N GLU A 21 5.32 -6.82 -2.97
CA GLU A 21 5.14 -6.19 -4.29
C GLU A 21 4.66 -7.20 -5.35
N ARG A 22 5.39 -8.31 -5.49
CA ARG A 22 5.04 -9.38 -6.43
C ARG A 22 3.66 -9.95 -6.12
N SER A 23 3.33 -10.10 -4.86
CA SER A 23 2.07 -10.69 -4.46
C SER A 23 0.88 -9.77 -4.74
N LEU A 24 1.03 -8.46 -4.49
CA LEU A 24 0.02 -7.46 -4.84
C LEU A 24 -0.23 -7.45 -6.35
N ARG A 25 0.83 -7.54 -7.17
CA ARG A 25 0.71 -7.57 -8.64
C ARG A 25 0.07 -8.84 -9.19
N SER A 26 0.26 -9.98 -8.52
CA SER A 26 -0.20 -11.28 -9.00
C SER A 26 -1.60 -11.66 -8.51
N HIS A 27 -2.01 -11.19 -7.33
CA HIS A 27 -3.28 -11.57 -6.72
C HIS A 27 -4.40 -10.56 -6.94
N TYR A 28 -4.06 -9.34 -7.35
CA TYR A 28 -5.02 -8.26 -7.56
C TYR A 28 -4.89 -7.70 -8.97
N GLU A 29 -5.98 -7.11 -9.46
CA GLU A 29 -5.98 -6.36 -10.70
C GLU A 29 -4.97 -5.22 -10.58
N SER A 30 -3.92 -5.26 -11.40
CA SER A 30 -2.83 -4.29 -11.38
C SER A 30 -2.63 -3.65 -12.75
N LEU A 31 -2.37 -2.34 -12.74
CA LEU A 31 -2.18 -1.54 -13.94
C LEU A 31 -0.91 -0.70 -13.80
N PRO A 32 0.11 -0.88 -14.66
CA PRO A 32 1.32 -0.07 -14.61
C PRO A 32 0.99 1.38 -15.00
N ILE A 33 1.51 2.35 -14.24
CA ILE A 33 1.28 3.79 -14.47
C ILE A 33 2.54 4.49 -14.95
N ALA A 34 3.66 4.23 -14.28
CA ALA A 34 4.96 4.80 -14.60
C ALA A 34 6.07 3.84 -14.14
N ALA A 35 7.34 4.22 -14.39
CA ALA A 35 8.47 3.49 -13.84
C ALA A 35 8.33 3.40 -12.30
N HIS A 36 8.42 2.17 -11.77
CA HIS A 36 8.28 1.88 -10.34
C HIS A 36 6.91 2.21 -9.73
N GLN A 37 5.88 2.49 -10.54
CA GLN A 37 4.54 2.83 -10.07
C GLN A 37 3.47 2.00 -10.76
N TYR A 38 2.52 1.50 -9.97
CA TYR A 38 1.37 0.78 -10.48
C TYR A 38 0.15 1.02 -9.61
N LEU A 39 -1.03 1.02 -10.22
CA LEU A 39 -2.28 0.92 -9.49
C LEU A 39 -2.58 -0.53 -9.21
N VAL A 40 -3.11 -0.80 -8.02
CA VAL A 40 -3.68 -2.10 -7.65
C VAL A 40 -5.07 -1.89 -7.07
N ARG A 41 -6.03 -2.73 -7.43
CA ARG A 41 -7.35 -2.73 -6.80
C ARG A 41 -7.30 -3.57 -5.53
N PHE A 42 -7.18 -2.90 -4.39
CA PHE A 42 -7.00 -3.55 -3.09
C PHE A 42 -7.99 -3.00 -2.06
N SER A 43 -8.59 -3.88 -1.26
CA SER A 43 -9.67 -3.54 -0.33
C SER A 43 -10.82 -2.82 -1.08
N ASP A 44 -11.23 -1.64 -0.62
CA ASP A 44 -12.37 -0.90 -1.14
C ASP A 44 -12.06 -0.03 -2.38
N GLY A 45 -10.82 0.00 -2.88
CA GLY A 45 -10.48 0.97 -3.92
C GLY A 45 -9.14 0.80 -4.63
N PRO A 46 -8.84 1.74 -5.54
CA PRO A 46 -7.55 1.81 -6.19
C PRO A 46 -6.49 2.32 -5.21
N VAL A 47 -5.35 1.65 -5.20
CA VAL A 47 -4.16 2.00 -4.41
C VAL A 47 -3.02 2.23 -5.37
N LEU A 48 -2.39 3.39 -5.30
CA LEU A 48 -1.15 3.66 -6.02
C LEU A 48 0.00 3.08 -5.22
N VAL A 49 0.71 2.13 -5.80
CA VAL A 49 1.90 1.54 -5.21
C VAL A 49 3.12 2.10 -5.90
N THR A 50 4.02 2.70 -5.12
CA THR A 50 5.33 3.17 -5.55
C THR A 50 6.40 2.28 -4.93
N ASP A 51 7.19 1.64 -5.79
CA ASP A 51 8.39 0.90 -5.41
C ASP A 51 9.55 1.88 -5.16
N GLU A 52 9.86 2.10 -3.89
CA GLU A 52 11.01 2.89 -3.46
C GLU A 52 12.20 1.96 -3.18
N VAL A 53 13.41 2.52 -3.13
CA VAL A 53 14.61 1.73 -2.81
C VAL A 53 14.50 1.18 -1.37
N GLY A 54 14.20 -0.11 -1.26
CA GLY A 54 14.10 -0.81 0.02
C GLY A 54 12.76 -0.63 0.76
N SER A 55 11.75 -0.02 0.15
CA SER A 55 10.42 0.11 0.75
C SER A 55 9.31 0.18 -0.31
N LEU A 56 8.07 -0.07 0.10
CA LEU A 56 6.89 0.21 -0.70
C LEU A 56 6.11 1.35 -0.09
N ARG A 57 5.66 2.27 -0.93
CA ARG A 57 4.69 3.29 -0.55
C ARG A 57 3.35 2.96 -1.20
N LEU A 58 2.29 2.93 -0.40
CA LEU A 58 0.93 2.69 -0.84
C LEU A 58 0.12 3.95 -0.56
N ASP A 59 -0.34 4.64 -1.59
CA ASP A 59 -1.20 5.82 -1.49
C ASP A 59 -2.64 5.45 -1.84
N VAL A 60 -3.58 5.79 -0.96
CA VAL A 60 -5.01 5.53 -1.16
C VAL A 60 -5.86 6.72 -0.73
N VAL A 61 -6.98 6.91 -1.41
CA VAL A 61 -8.00 7.89 -1.06
C VAL A 61 -9.28 7.15 -0.67
N VAL A 62 -9.72 7.34 0.57
CA VAL A 62 -10.90 6.68 1.14
C VAL A 62 -12.01 7.68 1.46
N ALA A 63 -13.25 7.21 1.56
CA ALA A 63 -14.40 8.09 1.74
C ALA A 63 -14.41 8.78 3.11
N ASP A 64 -14.18 8.01 4.17
CA ASP A 64 -14.31 8.41 5.57
C ASP A 64 -13.38 7.61 6.50
N GLU A 65 -13.43 7.88 7.80
CA GLU A 65 -12.60 7.19 8.79
C GLU A 65 -12.94 5.71 8.97
N ARG A 66 -14.17 5.29 8.69
CA ARG A 66 -14.53 3.88 8.76
C ARG A 66 -13.81 3.11 7.65
N SER A 67 -13.81 3.69 6.45
CA SER A 67 -13.10 3.18 5.28
C SER A 67 -11.58 3.19 5.49
N ALA A 68 -11.05 4.23 6.13
CA ALA A 68 -9.64 4.31 6.52
C ALA A 68 -9.22 3.15 7.43
N ARG A 69 -9.97 2.91 8.52
CA ARG A 69 -9.69 1.80 9.44
C ARG A 69 -9.82 0.44 8.76
N HIS A 70 -10.86 0.27 7.94
CA HIS A 70 -11.05 -0.96 7.17
C HIS A 70 -9.89 -1.24 6.22
N PHE A 71 -9.34 -0.21 5.58
CA PHE A 71 -8.16 -0.32 4.73
C PHE A 71 -6.90 -0.73 5.53
N GLU A 72 -6.66 -0.08 6.68
CA GLU A 72 -5.55 -0.42 7.57
C GLU A 72 -5.63 -1.87 8.06
N ASP A 73 -6.82 -2.32 8.45
CA ASP A 73 -7.08 -3.70 8.89
C ASP A 73 -6.92 -4.69 7.73
N SER A 74 -7.43 -4.36 6.53
CA SER A 74 -7.28 -5.18 5.32
C SER A 74 -5.81 -5.39 4.98
N LEU A 75 -5.00 -4.32 5.02
CA LEU A 75 -3.56 -4.41 4.77
C LEU A 75 -2.88 -5.27 5.84
N ARG A 76 -3.22 -5.10 7.12
CA ARG A 76 -2.67 -5.93 8.20
C ARG A 76 -3.00 -7.41 7.99
N SER A 77 -4.25 -7.74 7.65
CA SER A 77 -4.66 -9.11 7.34
C SER A 77 -3.90 -9.68 6.14
N GLU A 78 -3.72 -8.88 5.09
CA GLU A 78 -2.95 -9.29 3.91
C GLU A 78 -1.50 -9.64 4.25
N LEU A 79 -0.85 -8.83 5.10
CA LEU A 79 0.51 -9.11 5.58
C LEU A 79 0.56 -10.40 6.40
N ALA A 80 -0.40 -10.62 7.28
CA ALA A 80 -0.48 -11.83 8.11
C ALA A 80 -0.70 -13.10 7.27
N ILE A 81 -1.61 -13.06 6.28
CA ILE A 81 -1.88 -14.19 5.36
C ILE A 81 -0.61 -14.60 4.61
N ARG A 82 0.24 -13.63 4.30
CA ARG A 82 1.51 -13.85 3.58
C ARG A 82 2.68 -14.13 4.49
N THR A 83 2.45 -14.27 5.80
CA THR A 83 3.48 -14.45 6.83
C THR A 83 4.56 -13.37 6.79
N LEU A 84 4.15 -12.14 6.47
CA LEU A 84 5.04 -10.98 6.33
C LEU A 84 4.93 -10.00 7.49
N ASP A 85 3.97 -10.18 8.39
CA ASP A 85 3.65 -9.30 9.52
C ASP A 85 4.84 -9.09 10.48
N ASP A 86 5.65 -10.11 10.74
CA ASP A 86 6.87 -9.98 11.55
C ASP A 86 8.07 -9.42 10.78
N SER A 87 8.01 -9.47 9.44
CA SER A 87 9.12 -9.11 8.54
C SER A 87 9.00 -7.70 7.93
N LEU A 88 7.85 -7.06 8.09
CA LEU A 88 7.51 -5.76 7.52
C LEU A 88 6.92 -4.84 8.59
N ALA A 89 7.49 -3.65 8.74
CA ALA A 89 6.91 -2.56 9.50
C ALA A 89 6.08 -1.67 8.59
N VAL A 90 4.88 -1.30 9.05
CA VAL A 90 3.99 -0.37 8.34
C VAL A 90 3.89 0.92 9.13
N SER A 91 4.26 2.04 8.51
CA SER A 91 4.09 3.38 9.05
C SER A 91 3.02 4.11 8.25
N TRP A 92 2.01 4.64 8.95
CA TRP A 92 0.92 5.38 8.32
C TRP A 92 1.13 6.88 8.44
N SER A 93 0.97 7.58 7.34
CA SER A 93 0.82 9.04 7.32
C SER A 93 -0.54 9.39 6.72
N ARG A 94 -1.24 10.30 7.38
CA ARG A 94 -2.49 10.88 6.88
C ARG A 94 -2.19 12.31 6.52
N ASP A 95 -2.04 12.59 5.23
CA ASP A 95 -1.94 13.97 4.80
C ASP A 95 -3.31 14.62 4.96
N ALA A 96 -3.36 15.75 5.67
CA ALA A 96 -4.59 16.54 5.80
C ALA A 96 -5.15 16.99 4.45
N HIS A 97 -4.35 16.92 3.39
CA HIS A 97 -4.69 17.28 2.02
C HIS A 97 -4.29 16.18 1.05
N ALA A 98 -5.28 15.62 0.36
CA ALA A 98 -5.03 14.73 -0.78
C ALA A 98 -4.14 15.45 -1.80
N PRO A 99 -3.17 14.75 -2.42
CA PRO A 99 -2.48 15.32 -3.57
C PRO A 99 -3.54 15.65 -4.63
N LEU A 100 -3.61 16.93 -4.99
CA LEU A 100 -4.50 17.43 -6.05
C LEU A 100 -4.27 16.58 -7.31
N PRO A 101 -5.34 16.16 -8.02
CA PRO A 101 -5.18 15.42 -9.25
C PRO A 101 -4.30 16.22 -10.22
N LEU A 102 -3.30 15.55 -10.79
CA LEU A 102 -2.43 16.08 -11.84
C LEU A 102 -3.32 16.70 -12.93
N ARG A 103 -3.13 18.00 -13.16
CA ARG A 103 -3.79 18.76 -14.24
C ARG A 103 -3.15 18.46 -15.58
#